data_AF-A0A9X4QT47-F1
#
_entry.id   AF-A0A9X4QT47-F1
#
_cell.length_a   1.000
_cell.length_b   1.000
_cell.length_c   1.000
_cell.angle_alpha   90.00
_cell.angle_beta   90.00
_cell.angle_gamma   90.00
#
_symmetry.space_group_name_H-M   'P 1'
#
loop_
_entity.id
_entity.type
_entity.pdbx_description
1 polymer ?
#
loop_
_entity_poly.entity_id
_entity_poly.type
_entity_poly.pdbx_seq_one_letter_code
_entity_poly.pdbx_strand_id
1 'polypeptide(L)'
;MNADHVDVVDNRFKDYVGYAVIAEYKAGQLPQDTYIGHNYANKTASAFQVGSNSIVEYNEVEQISVHNTDEPQGDFLRVFGSDIVVRHNYLHGTHLADLYRPSTPSDPAHADVVQSWDDNNIDVKRVLIENNVFLGYYQQGLMLENDKNGVNGIYRISDWTIRNNVFGGVGSSGAFLGKTNGGIPNMVFENNTFTSAITDGQPAFYGINAVGTGGSTVLRNNIFVGFGTSTYGASQGSAIDADYNLIYNGSVPVATGPNDIIGLDPKFIAFDPLRTDTGLVLNVWRLGADSPAINNGTTRSFGTDLEGNVRPTGSGFDIGAYEFTGTVGNIPPVATLVGVTDGQVGTVNDTLSVHVNAKDSDGIQKVELYRDGQLIDTKTAQPYDFDYTVLSGVQRLKAVAYDTTGLSSPTREVLLVGSSGSYVLASRDWQNVGFSAVTGQAVVEYSVIPTSDSINGVIGLSGSPASAYSALAAIVRLNPTGQFDAYTTGGYASESTLDYAKGTSYKVRLEIDVPAKKYRVLITPQGGQTQVIGESFSFRAQATTLSNLAVFADAGNMLVTDFQVLPYSRQEV
;
A
#
# COMPACT_ATOMS: atom_id res chain seq x y z
N MET A 1 10.62 8.91 4.35
CA MET A 1 11.63 8.21 3.53
C MET A 1 12.56 9.24 2.94
N ASN A 2 13.86 8.99 2.96
CA ASN A 2 14.88 9.94 2.48
C ASN A 2 15.97 9.24 1.65
N ALA A 3 15.64 8.10 1.06
CA ALA A 3 16.52 7.26 0.25
C ALA A 3 15.76 6.78 -0.98
N ASP A 4 16.48 6.56 -2.08
CA ASP A 4 15.94 5.96 -3.30
C ASP A 4 15.78 4.44 -3.15
N HIS A 5 15.04 3.79 -4.06
CA HIS A 5 14.83 2.34 -4.09
C HIS A 5 14.16 1.81 -2.82
N VAL A 6 13.05 2.42 -2.43
CA VAL A 6 12.33 2.07 -1.20
C VAL A 6 10.98 1.46 -1.53
N ASP A 7 10.78 0.25 -1.01
CA ASP A 7 9.50 -0.45 -1.05
C ASP A 7 8.82 -0.33 0.31
N VAL A 8 7.63 0.28 0.33
CA VAL A 8 6.74 0.32 1.49
C VAL A 8 5.54 -0.53 1.17
N VAL A 9 5.59 -1.78 1.64
CA VAL A 9 4.61 -2.82 1.30
C VAL A 9 4.01 -3.41 2.55
N ASP A 10 2.72 -3.69 2.52
CA ASP A 10 2.03 -4.47 3.56
C ASP A 10 2.00 -3.81 4.96
N ASN A 11 2.04 -2.48 5.03
CA ASN A 11 2.04 -1.76 6.29
C ASN A 11 0.63 -1.31 6.70
N ARG A 12 0.45 -1.14 8.01
CA ARG A 12 -0.73 -0.50 8.59
C ARG A 12 -0.36 0.81 9.26
N PHE A 13 -0.95 1.90 8.80
CA PHE A 13 -0.85 3.22 9.40
C PHE A 13 -2.19 3.56 10.05
N LYS A 14 -2.20 3.94 11.33
CA LYS A 14 -3.45 4.18 12.05
C LYS A 14 -3.33 5.39 12.96
N ASP A 15 -4.31 6.28 12.89
CA ASP A 15 -4.54 7.36 13.85
C ASP A 15 -3.28 8.23 14.03
N TYR A 16 -2.72 8.67 12.91
CA TYR A 16 -1.44 9.37 12.85
C TYR A 16 -1.60 10.79 12.31
N VAL A 17 -1.07 11.75 13.03
CA VAL A 17 -1.15 13.20 12.72
C VAL A 17 -0.30 13.64 11.52
N GLY A 18 0.31 12.70 10.79
CA GLY A 18 1.15 12.98 9.62
C GLY A 18 0.78 12.14 8.42
N TYR A 19 1.69 12.07 7.45
CA TYR A 19 1.58 11.19 6.29
C TYR A 19 1.70 9.72 6.70
N ALA A 20 0.94 8.83 6.06
CA ALA A 20 1.21 7.39 6.14
C ALA A 20 2.61 7.10 5.58
N VAL A 21 2.92 7.62 4.40
CA VAL A 21 4.25 7.53 3.78
C VAL A 21 4.61 8.87 3.15
N ILE A 22 5.78 9.41 3.50
CA ILE A 22 6.28 10.65 2.92
C ILE A 22 7.66 10.43 2.30
N ALA A 23 7.82 10.77 1.02
CA ALA A 23 9.12 11.03 0.43
C ALA A 23 9.59 12.43 0.88
N GLU A 24 10.61 12.49 1.73
CA GLU A 24 11.12 13.76 2.29
C GLU A 24 12.04 14.45 1.29
N TYR A 25 11.79 15.74 1.05
CA TYR A 25 12.65 16.58 0.24
C TYR A 25 13.98 16.83 0.97
N LYS A 26 15.10 16.33 0.44
CA LYS A 26 16.45 16.60 0.96
C LYS A 26 17.41 16.93 -0.16
N ALA A 27 18.27 17.92 0.09
CA ALA A 27 19.34 18.34 -0.82
C ALA A 27 18.89 18.69 -2.27
N GLY A 28 17.65 19.14 -2.45
CA GLY A 28 17.14 19.57 -3.74
C GLY A 28 16.42 18.49 -4.56
N GLN A 29 16.22 17.29 -4.00
CA GLN A 29 15.57 16.17 -4.68
C GLN A 29 14.68 15.37 -3.72
N LEU A 30 13.70 14.67 -4.30
CA LEU A 30 12.90 13.67 -3.59
C LEU A 30 13.48 12.28 -3.86
N PRO A 31 13.26 11.33 -2.92
CA PRO A 31 13.41 9.90 -3.16
C PRO A 31 12.83 9.45 -4.50
N GLN A 32 13.60 8.68 -5.26
CA GLN A 32 13.18 8.08 -6.52
C GLN A 32 13.03 6.57 -6.38
N ASP A 33 12.47 5.92 -7.39
CA ASP A 33 12.37 4.46 -7.46
C ASP A 33 11.61 3.88 -6.26
N THR A 34 10.48 4.50 -5.90
CA THR A 34 9.70 4.11 -4.72
C THR A 34 8.51 3.26 -5.12
N TYR A 35 8.31 2.14 -4.45
CA TYR A 35 7.10 1.33 -4.54
C TYR A 35 6.28 1.45 -3.25
N ILE A 36 5.05 1.95 -3.34
CA ILE A 36 4.11 2.00 -2.22
C ILE A 36 2.91 1.12 -2.59
N GLY A 37 2.84 -0.08 -2.02
CA GLY A 37 1.76 -0.99 -2.38
C GLY A 37 1.19 -1.84 -1.25
N HIS A 38 -0.07 -2.24 -1.39
CA HIS A 38 -0.75 -3.13 -0.44
C HIS A 38 -0.78 -2.62 1.02
N ASN A 39 -0.69 -1.30 1.21
CA ASN A 39 -0.77 -0.70 2.54
C ASN A 39 -2.22 -0.38 2.90
N TYR A 40 -2.52 -0.39 4.20
CA TYR A 40 -3.77 0.11 4.75
C TYR A 40 -3.50 1.31 5.67
N ALA A 41 -4.00 2.48 5.30
CA ALA A 41 -3.92 3.69 6.13
C ALA A 41 -5.32 4.06 6.63
N ASN A 42 -5.46 4.32 7.93
CA ASN A 42 -6.71 4.74 8.53
C ASN A 42 -6.51 5.94 9.44
N LYS A 43 -7.28 7.02 9.23
CA LYS A 43 -7.17 8.25 10.04
C LYS A 43 -5.75 8.80 10.10
N THR A 44 -5.05 8.75 8.97
CA THR A 44 -3.82 9.52 8.79
C THR A 44 -4.17 10.91 8.31
N ALA A 45 -3.35 11.92 8.64
CA ALA A 45 -3.59 13.29 8.21
C ALA A 45 -3.33 13.51 6.72
N SER A 46 -2.49 12.68 6.10
CA SER A 46 -2.39 12.52 4.65
C SER A 46 -1.95 11.09 4.37
N ALA A 47 -2.15 10.58 3.16
CA ALA A 47 -1.71 9.22 2.85
C ALA A 47 -0.28 9.20 2.33
N PHE A 48 -0.05 9.60 1.08
CA PHE A 48 1.21 9.32 0.40
C PHE A 48 1.83 10.57 -0.23
N GLN A 49 3.16 10.63 -0.24
CA GLN A 49 3.93 11.56 -1.07
C GLN A 49 5.07 10.82 -1.75
N VAL A 50 5.19 11.00 -3.07
CA VAL A 50 6.16 10.26 -3.91
C VAL A 50 7.01 11.16 -4.80
N GLY A 51 8.21 10.66 -5.13
CA GLY A 51 9.13 11.24 -6.09
C GLY A 51 9.10 10.56 -7.45
N SER A 52 10.11 10.80 -8.29
CA SER A 52 10.18 10.24 -9.65
C SER A 52 10.28 8.70 -9.69
N ASN A 53 9.93 8.12 -10.83
CA ASN A 53 9.99 6.68 -11.11
C ASN A 53 9.31 5.82 -10.03
N SER A 54 8.14 6.26 -9.56
CA SER A 54 7.46 5.66 -8.42
C SER A 54 6.12 5.05 -8.80
N ILE A 55 5.76 3.96 -8.12
CA ILE A 55 4.49 3.26 -8.31
C ILE A 55 3.73 3.26 -6.98
N VAL A 56 2.47 3.68 -7.02
CA VAL A 56 1.54 3.63 -5.89
C VAL A 56 0.36 2.75 -6.28
N GLU A 57 0.24 1.55 -5.70
CA GLU A 57 -0.80 0.61 -6.12
C GLU A 57 -1.41 -0.27 -5.03
N TYR A 58 -2.66 -0.67 -5.22
CA TYR A 58 -3.36 -1.59 -4.31
C TYR A 58 -3.37 -1.14 -2.84
N ASN A 59 -3.29 0.16 -2.57
CA ASN A 59 -3.40 0.69 -1.22
C ASN A 59 -4.87 0.99 -0.90
N GLU A 60 -5.24 0.74 0.35
CA GLU A 60 -6.52 1.18 0.91
C GLU A 60 -6.26 2.31 1.90
N VAL A 61 -6.95 3.44 1.71
CA VAL A 61 -6.93 4.57 2.62
C VAL A 61 -8.36 4.82 3.09
N GLU A 62 -8.60 4.60 4.37
CA GLU A 62 -9.90 4.78 5.00
C GLU A 62 -9.86 6.02 5.89
N GLN A 63 -10.68 7.02 5.56
CA GLN A 63 -10.96 8.20 6.36
C GLN A 63 -9.69 9.02 6.66
N ILE A 64 -9.28 9.89 5.74
CA ILE A 64 -8.27 10.90 6.04
C ILE A 64 -8.81 11.83 7.12
N SER A 65 -7.99 12.14 8.12
CA SER A 65 -8.35 13.05 9.20
C SER A 65 -7.18 13.92 9.57
N VAL A 66 -7.34 15.24 9.49
CA VAL A 66 -6.26 16.21 9.81
C VAL A 66 -6.05 16.41 11.31
N HIS A 67 -6.77 15.66 12.16
CA HIS A 67 -6.59 15.69 13.63
C HIS A 67 -6.68 17.09 14.26
N ASN A 68 -7.48 17.98 13.68
CA ASN A 68 -7.58 19.38 14.10
C ASN A 68 -6.22 20.12 14.03
N THR A 69 -5.36 19.71 13.08
CA THR A 69 -4.06 20.34 12.81
C THR A 69 -4.07 21.06 11.46
N ASP A 70 -3.17 22.02 11.29
CA ASP A 70 -3.07 22.80 10.06
C ASP A 70 -2.29 22.07 8.96
N GLU A 71 -1.36 21.17 9.35
CA GLU A 71 -0.52 20.39 8.46
C GLU A 71 -0.37 18.95 8.99
N PRO A 72 -0.40 17.94 8.10
CA PRO A 72 -0.59 18.06 6.66
C PRO A 72 -2.06 18.31 6.25
N GLN A 73 -2.28 18.83 5.04
CA GLN A 73 -3.56 19.42 4.60
C GLN A 73 -4.67 18.43 4.24
N GLY A 74 -4.48 17.12 4.43
CA GLY A 74 -5.51 16.13 4.12
C GLY A 74 -5.38 15.42 2.78
N ASP A 75 -4.26 15.56 2.06
CA ASP A 75 -4.16 15.00 0.72
C ASP A 75 -4.00 13.48 0.74
N PHE A 76 -4.66 12.79 -0.18
CA PHE A 76 -4.42 11.37 -0.41
C PHE A 76 -3.04 11.16 -1.04
N LEU A 77 -2.71 11.90 -2.10
CA LEU A 77 -1.45 11.76 -2.78
C LEU A 77 -0.86 13.10 -3.19
N ARG A 78 0.39 13.34 -2.76
CA ARG A 78 1.24 14.38 -3.32
C ARG A 78 2.24 13.79 -4.30
N VAL A 79 2.27 14.35 -5.51
CA VAL A 79 3.07 13.83 -6.62
C VAL A 79 4.10 14.88 -7.01
N PHE A 80 5.38 14.57 -6.85
CA PHE A 80 6.45 15.50 -7.17
C PHE A 80 7.62 14.78 -7.82
N GLY A 81 7.69 14.81 -9.15
CA GLY A 81 8.66 14.07 -9.91
C GLY A 81 8.02 13.51 -11.16
N SER A 82 8.81 12.87 -12.01
CA SER A 82 8.32 12.37 -13.30
C SER A 82 8.25 10.84 -13.33
N ASP A 83 7.51 10.29 -14.29
CA ASP A 83 7.37 8.84 -14.50
C ASP A 83 6.70 8.14 -13.31
N ILE A 84 5.49 8.56 -12.97
CA ILE A 84 4.77 8.08 -11.78
C ILE A 84 3.50 7.36 -12.21
N VAL A 85 3.24 6.19 -11.62
CA VAL A 85 2.03 5.39 -11.84
C VAL A 85 1.25 5.25 -10.55
N VAL A 86 -0.04 5.59 -10.60
CA VAL A 86 -0.96 5.47 -9.47
C VAL A 86 -2.12 4.60 -9.93
N ARG A 87 -2.25 3.38 -9.39
CA ARG A 87 -3.30 2.46 -9.87
C ARG A 87 -3.90 1.53 -8.84
N HIS A 88 -5.15 1.12 -9.04
CA HIS A 88 -5.83 0.14 -8.18
C HIS A 88 -5.89 0.52 -6.70
N ASN A 89 -5.79 1.82 -6.37
CA ASN A 89 -5.92 2.30 -5.01
C ASN A 89 -7.38 2.58 -4.68
N TYR A 90 -7.72 2.46 -3.40
CA TYR A 90 -9.05 2.70 -2.87
C TYR A 90 -9.00 3.70 -1.71
N LEU A 91 -9.49 4.92 -1.95
CA LEU A 91 -9.75 5.90 -0.90
C LEU A 91 -11.24 5.86 -0.56
N HIS A 92 -11.60 5.81 0.71
CA HIS A 92 -12.99 5.90 1.14
C HIS A 92 -13.14 6.49 2.55
N GLY A 93 -14.37 6.83 2.93
CA GLY A 93 -14.73 7.08 4.33
C GLY A 93 -14.33 8.44 4.89
N THR A 94 -13.65 9.31 4.14
CA THR A 94 -13.39 10.69 4.59
C THR A 94 -14.69 11.49 4.65
N HIS A 95 -14.94 12.18 5.76
CA HIS A 95 -16.04 13.12 5.92
C HIS A 95 -15.51 14.56 6.03
N LEU A 96 -16.34 15.54 5.66
CA LEU A 96 -15.99 16.97 5.80
C LEU A 96 -15.53 17.34 7.21
N ALA A 97 -16.14 16.73 8.23
CA ALA A 97 -15.78 16.96 9.64
C ALA A 97 -14.37 16.45 10.00
N ASP A 98 -13.85 15.46 9.26
CA ASP A 98 -12.50 14.94 9.48
C ASP A 98 -11.40 15.93 9.04
N LEU A 99 -11.78 16.93 8.24
CA LEU A 99 -10.90 17.96 7.69
C LEU A 99 -10.97 19.29 8.46
N TYR A 100 -11.58 19.30 9.64
CA TYR A 100 -11.72 20.51 10.45
C TYR A 100 -10.35 21.04 10.93
N ARG A 101 -10.16 22.36 10.85
CA ARG A 101 -8.97 23.07 11.36
C ARG A 101 -9.37 24.18 12.34
N PRO A 102 -8.80 24.23 13.55
CA PRO A 102 -9.12 25.28 14.54
C PRO A 102 -8.62 26.66 14.14
N SER A 103 -7.52 26.75 13.38
CA SER A 103 -6.93 28.03 12.95
C SER A 103 -7.81 28.74 11.92
N THR A 104 -8.55 27.98 11.11
CA THR A 104 -9.46 28.46 10.06
C THR A 104 -10.81 27.74 10.13
N PRO A 105 -11.64 27.99 11.16
CA PRO A 105 -12.87 27.23 11.41
C PRO A 105 -13.92 27.29 10.28
N SER A 106 -13.83 28.32 9.42
CA SER A 106 -14.71 28.51 8.26
C SER A 106 -14.11 28.01 6.94
N ASP A 107 -12.88 27.50 6.97
CA ASP A 107 -12.13 27.04 5.81
C ASP A 107 -11.43 25.72 6.18
N PRO A 108 -12.15 24.58 6.09
CA PRO A 108 -11.59 23.26 6.41
C PRO A 108 -10.37 22.97 5.53
N ALA A 109 -9.59 21.96 5.88
CA ALA A 109 -8.42 21.57 5.13
C ALA A 109 -8.80 21.16 3.69
N HIS A 110 -8.00 21.60 2.72
CA HIS A 110 -8.21 21.31 1.30
C HIS A 110 -7.64 19.95 0.97
N ALA A 111 -8.33 18.90 1.42
CA ALA A 111 -7.95 17.54 1.11
C ALA A 111 -8.19 17.24 -0.36
N ASP A 112 -7.12 17.05 -1.13
CA ASP A 112 -7.21 16.66 -2.53
C ASP A 112 -6.89 15.18 -2.72
N VAL A 113 -7.44 14.54 -3.75
CA VAL A 113 -7.03 13.17 -4.09
C VAL A 113 -5.59 13.19 -4.61
N VAL A 114 -5.30 14.06 -5.58
CA VAL A 114 -3.93 14.29 -6.06
C VAL A 114 -3.61 15.77 -6.13
N GLN A 115 -2.50 16.17 -5.50
CA GLN A 115 -2.02 17.54 -5.50
C GLN A 115 -0.57 17.65 -6.01
N SER A 116 -0.32 18.66 -6.83
CA SER A 116 1.03 19.06 -7.27
C SER A 116 1.09 20.53 -7.66
N TRP A 117 2.23 21.17 -7.43
CA TRP A 117 2.47 22.58 -7.74
C TRP A 117 3.94 22.80 -8.15
N ASP A 118 4.23 23.91 -8.83
CA ASP A 118 5.53 24.18 -9.41
C ASP A 118 6.46 25.08 -8.54
N ASP A 119 5.98 25.54 -7.40
CA ASP A 119 6.73 26.38 -6.45
C ASP A 119 8.03 25.80 -5.92
N ASN A 120 8.12 24.48 -5.91
CA ASN A 120 9.27 23.69 -5.47
C ASN A 120 10.34 23.52 -6.56
N ASN A 121 10.10 24.00 -7.79
CA ASN A 121 10.96 23.82 -8.96
C ASN A 121 11.21 22.36 -9.38
N ILE A 122 10.31 21.45 -9.03
CA ILE A 122 10.36 20.04 -9.42
C ILE A 122 9.48 19.83 -10.66
N ASP A 123 10.01 19.14 -11.66
CA ASP A 123 9.23 18.76 -12.84
C ASP A 123 8.33 17.56 -12.52
N VAL A 124 7.05 17.68 -12.85
CA VAL A 124 6.04 16.64 -12.62
C VAL A 124 5.40 16.24 -13.95
N LYS A 125 6.04 15.26 -14.61
CA LYS A 125 5.73 14.89 -16.00
C LYS A 125 5.53 13.39 -16.16
N ARG A 126 4.73 13.00 -17.15
CA ARG A 126 4.47 11.58 -17.47
C ARG A 126 3.89 10.85 -16.27
N VAL A 127 2.75 11.34 -15.80
CA VAL A 127 2.00 10.74 -14.69
C VAL A 127 0.80 9.97 -15.23
N LEU A 128 0.67 8.72 -14.82
CA LEU A 128 -0.48 7.86 -15.14
C LEU A 128 -1.28 7.59 -13.87
N ILE A 129 -2.55 7.99 -13.86
CA ILE A 129 -3.50 7.66 -12.80
C ILE A 129 -4.57 6.76 -13.43
N GLU A 130 -4.60 5.48 -13.06
CA GLU A 130 -5.53 4.53 -13.67
C GLU A 130 -6.18 3.54 -12.72
N ASN A 131 -7.42 3.16 -13.02
CA ASN A 131 -8.11 2.08 -12.29
C ASN A 131 -8.20 2.31 -10.77
N ASN A 132 -8.32 3.56 -10.31
CA ASN A 132 -8.49 3.88 -8.88
C ASN A 132 -9.95 4.21 -8.55
N VAL A 133 -10.31 4.01 -7.28
CA VAL A 133 -11.63 4.34 -6.75
C VAL A 133 -11.47 5.29 -5.57
N PHE A 134 -12.00 6.51 -5.70
CA PHE A 134 -11.92 7.55 -4.68
C PHE A 134 -13.33 7.95 -4.24
N LEU A 135 -13.71 7.54 -3.03
CA LEU A 135 -15.03 7.74 -2.47
C LEU A 135 -14.96 8.55 -1.17
N GLY A 136 -16.07 9.17 -0.80
CA GLY A 136 -16.15 10.05 0.37
C GLY A 136 -15.81 11.49 0.00
N TYR A 137 -15.74 12.35 1.01
CA TYR A 137 -15.52 13.77 0.80
C TYR A 137 -14.04 14.08 0.57
N TYR A 138 -13.75 14.84 -0.47
CA TYR A 138 -12.49 15.54 -0.75
C TYR A 138 -12.81 16.79 -1.56
N GLN A 139 -11.92 17.78 -1.57
CA GLN A 139 -12.17 19.06 -2.17
C GLN A 139 -11.94 19.01 -3.69
N GLN A 140 -10.73 18.65 -4.14
CA GLN A 140 -10.47 18.38 -5.56
C GLN A 140 -10.03 16.94 -5.83
N GLY A 141 -10.43 16.38 -6.98
CA GLY A 141 -9.84 15.13 -7.45
C GLY A 141 -8.38 15.35 -7.88
N LEU A 142 -8.14 16.36 -8.71
CA LEU A 142 -6.79 16.83 -9.04
C LEU A 142 -6.66 18.33 -8.78
N MET A 143 -5.59 18.75 -8.13
CA MET A 143 -5.24 20.16 -7.94
C MET A 143 -3.81 20.40 -8.42
N LEU A 144 -3.67 20.93 -9.65
CA LEU A 144 -2.40 21.09 -10.34
C LEU A 144 -2.10 22.56 -10.63
N GLU A 145 -0.91 23.04 -10.23
CA GLU A 145 -0.54 24.45 -10.36
C GLU A 145 0.80 24.67 -11.08
N ASN A 146 0.80 25.52 -12.13
CA ASN A 146 1.98 25.96 -12.89
C ASN A 146 2.15 27.50 -12.83
N ASP A 147 1.68 28.17 -11.79
CA ASP A 147 1.49 29.62 -11.79
C ASP A 147 2.75 30.43 -11.48
N LYS A 148 3.77 29.84 -10.83
CA LYS A 148 5.01 30.55 -10.50
C LYS A 148 6.02 30.57 -11.65
N ASN A 149 6.19 29.48 -12.38
CA ASN A 149 7.14 29.36 -13.49
C ASN A 149 6.46 29.41 -14.86
N GLY A 150 5.14 29.19 -14.94
CA GLY A 150 4.39 29.17 -16.20
C GLY A 150 4.38 30.48 -16.99
N VAL A 151 4.77 31.59 -16.37
CA VAL A 151 4.73 32.95 -16.96
C VAL A 151 5.67 33.11 -18.17
N ASN A 152 6.68 32.24 -18.31
CA ASN A 152 7.68 32.30 -19.38
C ASN A 152 7.61 31.09 -20.35
N GLY A 153 6.49 30.37 -20.37
CA GLY A 153 6.34 29.14 -21.17
C GLY A 153 7.09 27.93 -20.60
N ILE A 154 7.55 28.01 -19.35
CA ILE A 154 8.14 26.89 -18.61
C ILE A 154 7.00 26.19 -17.88
N TYR A 155 6.54 25.08 -18.44
CA TYR A 155 5.54 24.21 -17.82
C TYR A 155 6.24 23.06 -17.10
N ARG A 156 6.29 23.12 -15.77
CA ARG A 156 6.93 22.08 -14.94
C ARG A 156 6.01 20.88 -14.75
N ILE A 157 4.70 21.12 -14.68
CA ILE A 157 3.67 20.09 -14.64
C ILE A 157 3.06 19.95 -16.04
N SER A 158 3.18 18.76 -16.64
CA SER A 158 2.62 18.46 -17.96
C SER A 158 2.54 16.96 -18.19
N ASP A 159 1.83 16.52 -19.24
CA ASP A 159 1.85 15.13 -19.70
C ASP A 159 1.25 14.14 -18.68
N TRP A 160 -0.05 14.29 -18.39
CA TRP A 160 -0.76 13.40 -17.47
C TRP A 160 -1.87 12.64 -18.19
N THR A 161 -2.01 11.37 -17.88
CA THR A 161 -3.13 10.54 -18.34
C THR A 161 -3.91 10.04 -17.12
N ILE A 162 -5.21 10.34 -17.10
CA ILE A 162 -6.14 9.95 -16.05
C ILE A 162 -7.19 9.07 -16.72
N ARG A 163 -7.23 7.77 -16.40
CA ARG A 163 -8.17 6.85 -17.06
C ARG A 163 -8.80 5.78 -16.17
N ASN A 164 -10.01 5.34 -16.49
CA ASN A 164 -10.70 4.28 -15.76
C ASN A 164 -10.82 4.52 -14.25
N ASN A 165 -10.84 5.78 -13.79
CA ASN A 165 -10.98 6.08 -12.37
C ASN A 165 -12.42 6.45 -12.02
N VAL A 166 -12.80 6.18 -10.78
CA VAL A 166 -14.02 6.72 -10.16
C VAL A 166 -13.65 7.80 -9.16
N PHE A 167 -14.13 9.01 -9.39
CA PHE A 167 -14.07 10.14 -8.47
C PHE A 167 -15.48 10.43 -7.93
N GLY A 168 -15.85 9.73 -6.86
CA GLY A 168 -17.12 9.91 -6.18
C GLY A 168 -16.98 10.79 -4.94
N GLY A 169 -17.79 11.86 -4.86
CA GLY A 169 -17.81 12.75 -3.67
C GLY A 169 -16.95 14.01 -3.81
N VAL A 170 -16.79 14.50 -5.05
CA VAL A 170 -16.06 15.74 -5.36
C VAL A 170 -16.74 16.94 -4.68
N GLY A 171 -16.06 17.65 -3.79
CA GLY A 171 -16.60 18.82 -3.07
C GLY A 171 -16.50 20.15 -3.82
N SER A 172 -15.49 20.32 -4.67
CA SER A 172 -15.23 21.58 -5.40
C SER A 172 -15.01 21.37 -6.89
N SER A 173 -13.97 20.60 -7.28
CA SER A 173 -13.65 20.38 -8.68
C SER A 173 -13.11 18.97 -8.93
N GLY A 174 -13.59 18.28 -9.96
CA GLY A 174 -13.06 16.95 -10.30
C GLY A 174 -11.58 17.04 -10.68
N ALA A 175 -11.21 18.06 -11.45
CA ALA A 175 -9.84 18.51 -11.63
C ALA A 175 -9.76 20.03 -11.79
N PHE A 176 -8.79 20.65 -11.14
CA PHE A 176 -8.41 22.04 -11.30
C PHE A 176 -7.00 22.10 -11.89
N LEU A 177 -6.88 22.61 -13.12
CA LEU A 177 -5.71 22.47 -13.97
C LEU A 177 -5.15 23.85 -14.33
N GLY A 178 -4.22 24.34 -13.51
CA GLY A 178 -3.48 25.58 -13.73
C GLY A 178 -4.16 26.81 -13.13
N LYS A 179 -3.55 27.99 -13.35
CA LYS A 179 -4.08 29.31 -12.94
C LYS A 179 -3.71 30.37 -13.99
N THR A 180 -4.14 31.61 -13.79
CA THR A 180 -3.92 32.77 -14.69
C THR A 180 -2.53 32.88 -15.32
N ASN A 181 -1.50 32.47 -14.58
CA ASN A 181 -0.10 32.64 -14.95
C ASN A 181 0.54 31.40 -15.59
N GLY A 182 -0.15 30.26 -15.65
CA GLY A 182 0.37 29.04 -16.24
C GLY A 182 -0.66 27.91 -16.26
N GLY A 183 -1.04 27.46 -17.47
CA GLY A 183 -1.88 26.29 -17.66
C GLY A 183 -1.10 24.97 -17.52
N ILE A 184 -1.83 23.85 -17.56
CA ILE A 184 -1.24 22.49 -17.54
C ILE A 184 -1.33 21.88 -18.95
N PRO A 185 -0.21 21.71 -19.67
CA PRO A 185 -0.22 21.11 -20.99
C PRO A 185 -0.37 19.59 -20.96
N ASN A 186 -0.96 19.05 -22.03
CA ASN A 186 -1.00 17.62 -22.37
C ASN A 186 -1.70 16.76 -21.31
N MET A 187 -2.85 17.23 -20.84
CA MET A 187 -3.74 16.47 -19.96
C MET A 187 -4.68 15.59 -20.79
N VAL A 188 -4.85 14.34 -20.41
CA VAL A 188 -5.79 13.41 -21.06
C VAL A 188 -6.66 12.74 -20.00
N PHE A 189 -7.98 12.85 -20.15
CA PHE A 189 -8.97 12.16 -19.32
C PHE A 189 -9.79 11.20 -20.18
N GLU A 190 -9.72 9.91 -19.88
CA GLU A 190 -10.36 8.86 -20.67
C GLU A 190 -11.16 7.92 -19.79
N ASN A 191 -12.44 7.69 -20.08
CA ASN A 191 -13.19 6.65 -19.38
C ASN A 191 -13.19 6.80 -17.85
N ASN A 192 -13.27 8.03 -17.33
CA ASN A 192 -13.45 8.23 -15.89
C ASN A 192 -14.91 8.49 -15.56
N THR A 193 -15.29 8.27 -14.31
CA THR A 193 -16.60 8.67 -13.77
C THR A 193 -16.41 9.66 -12.64
N PHE A 194 -16.93 10.88 -12.80
CA PHE A 194 -16.90 11.95 -11.80
C PHE A 194 -18.31 12.25 -11.30
N THR A 195 -18.51 12.24 -9.97
CA THR A 195 -19.79 12.63 -9.38
C THR A 195 -19.58 13.67 -8.28
N SER A 196 -20.27 14.79 -8.41
CA SER A 196 -20.33 15.87 -7.43
C SER A 196 -20.88 15.37 -6.09
N ALA A 197 -20.26 15.79 -4.98
CA ALA A 197 -20.92 15.84 -3.68
C ALA A 197 -21.89 17.04 -3.62
N ILE A 198 -22.88 16.96 -2.74
CA ILE A 198 -23.66 18.13 -2.33
C ILE A 198 -23.14 18.58 -0.96
N THR A 199 -22.63 19.81 -0.88
CA THR A 199 -22.12 20.42 0.34
C THR A 199 -22.91 21.69 0.62
N ASP A 200 -23.49 21.80 1.81
CA ASP A 200 -24.38 22.91 2.21
C ASP A 200 -25.49 23.21 1.18
N GLY A 201 -26.04 22.15 0.58
CA GLY A 201 -27.11 22.24 -0.42
C GLY A 201 -26.65 22.73 -1.80
N GLN A 202 -25.34 22.87 -2.03
CA GLN A 202 -24.77 23.24 -3.32
C GLN A 202 -23.96 22.09 -3.92
N PRO A 203 -24.03 21.87 -5.24
CA PRO A 203 -23.10 20.99 -5.93
C PRO A 203 -21.70 21.59 -6.02
N ALA A 204 -20.71 20.73 -6.30
CA ALA A 204 -19.38 21.11 -6.70
C ALA A 204 -19.40 21.98 -7.96
N PHE A 205 -18.43 22.86 -8.09
CA PHE A 205 -18.38 23.87 -9.14
C PHE A 205 -18.11 23.26 -10.52
N TYR A 206 -17.02 22.49 -10.63
CA TYR A 206 -16.54 22.02 -11.93
C TYR A 206 -16.28 20.51 -11.97
N GLY A 207 -16.59 19.87 -13.10
CA GLY A 207 -16.01 18.55 -13.38
C GLY A 207 -14.53 18.71 -13.69
N ILE A 208 -14.19 19.43 -14.78
CA ILE A 208 -12.81 19.79 -15.14
C ILE A 208 -12.70 21.30 -15.39
N ASN A 209 -11.83 21.98 -14.65
CA ASN A 209 -11.55 23.40 -14.85
C ASN A 209 -10.10 23.61 -15.31
N ALA A 210 -9.90 24.02 -16.56
CA ALA A 210 -8.59 24.33 -17.13
C ALA A 210 -8.37 25.84 -17.23
N VAL A 211 -7.29 26.33 -16.63
CA VAL A 211 -7.04 27.76 -16.47
C VAL A 211 -5.58 28.08 -16.81
N GLY A 212 -5.36 29.14 -17.59
CA GLY A 212 -4.03 29.70 -17.84
C GLY A 212 -3.47 29.38 -19.22
N THR A 213 -2.55 30.22 -19.68
CA THR A 213 -2.01 30.13 -21.04
C THR A 213 -1.19 28.86 -21.24
N GLY A 214 -1.42 28.18 -22.36
CA GLY A 214 -0.70 26.97 -22.78
C GLY A 214 -1.21 25.67 -22.17
N GLY A 215 -2.26 25.73 -21.34
CA GLY A 215 -2.97 24.53 -20.91
C GLY A 215 -3.69 23.84 -22.07
N SER A 216 -3.60 22.52 -22.14
CA SER A 216 -4.27 21.70 -23.15
C SER A 216 -4.80 20.43 -22.52
N THR A 217 -6.09 20.16 -22.70
CA THR A 217 -6.77 19.01 -22.09
C THR A 217 -7.66 18.30 -23.11
N VAL A 218 -7.56 16.98 -23.17
CA VAL A 218 -8.43 16.11 -24.00
C VAL A 218 -9.35 15.32 -23.10
N LEU A 219 -10.66 15.35 -23.38
CA LEU A 219 -11.69 14.61 -22.65
C LEU A 219 -12.40 13.63 -23.60
N ARG A 220 -12.29 12.33 -23.35
CA ARG A 220 -13.00 11.30 -24.13
C ARG A 220 -13.66 10.28 -23.21
N ASN A 221 -14.87 9.86 -23.54
CA ASN A 221 -15.57 8.76 -22.85
C ASN A 221 -15.75 8.97 -21.34
N ASN A 222 -15.77 10.19 -20.80
CA ASN A 222 -15.95 10.38 -19.36
C ASN A 222 -17.44 10.55 -19.02
N ILE A 223 -17.84 10.11 -17.82
CA ILE A 223 -19.15 10.45 -17.24
C ILE A 223 -18.95 11.54 -16.19
N PHE A 224 -19.77 12.59 -16.26
CA PHE A 224 -19.85 13.63 -15.25
C PHE A 224 -21.29 13.78 -14.74
N VAL A 225 -21.46 13.75 -13.41
CA VAL A 225 -22.76 13.91 -12.77
C VAL A 225 -22.74 15.02 -11.75
N GLY A 226 -23.66 15.99 -11.87
CA GLY A 226 -24.01 16.87 -10.75
C GLY A 226 -23.27 18.20 -10.63
N PHE A 227 -22.43 18.62 -11.59
CA PHE A 227 -21.59 19.83 -11.43
C PHE A 227 -22.32 21.14 -11.73
N GLY A 228 -22.23 22.11 -10.80
CA GLY A 228 -23.08 23.30 -10.77
C GLY A 228 -22.64 24.48 -11.63
N THR A 229 -21.35 24.80 -11.70
CA THR A 229 -20.86 25.96 -12.48
C THR A 229 -20.64 25.60 -13.94
N SER A 230 -19.86 24.56 -14.21
CA SER A 230 -19.73 23.98 -15.54
C SER A 230 -19.16 22.58 -15.44
N THR A 231 -19.68 21.64 -16.22
CA THR A 231 -19.14 20.28 -16.22
C THR A 231 -17.68 20.25 -16.67
N TYR A 232 -17.32 21.00 -17.72
CA TYR A 232 -15.93 21.32 -18.00
C TYR A 232 -15.79 22.64 -18.74
N GLY A 233 -14.70 23.36 -18.45
CA GLY A 233 -14.45 24.68 -18.99
C GLY A 233 -12.97 25.00 -19.10
N ALA A 234 -12.63 25.79 -20.12
CA ALA A 234 -11.29 26.32 -20.33
C ALA A 234 -11.33 27.85 -20.29
N SER A 235 -10.34 28.46 -19.66
CA SER A 235 -10.25 29.92 -19.55
C SER A 235 -8.82 30.43 -19.62
N GLN A 236 -8.66 31.74 -19.83
CA GLN A 236 -7.37 32.44 -19.75
C GLN A 236 -6.24 31.84 -20.61
N GLY A 237 -6.59 31.36 -21.81
CA GLY A 237 -5.64 30.81 -22.78
C GLY A 237 -5.40 29.31 -22.68
N SER A 238 -6.14 28.59 -21.82
CA SER A 238 -6.24 27.13 -21.85
C SER A 238 -7.20 26.66 -22.95
N ALA A 239 -7.03 25.42 -23.40
CA ALA A 239 -7.91 24.76 -24.35
C ALA A 239 -8.38 23.39 -23.83
N ILE A 240 -9.66 23.09 -24.09
CA ILE A 240 -10.24 21.75 -23.92
C ILE A 240 -10.73 21.27 -25.27
N ASP A 241 -10.31 20.05 -25.64
CA ASP A 241 -10.88 19.26 -26.73
C ASP A 241 -11.70 18.12 -26.12
N ALA A 242 -13.03 18.22 -26.16
CA ALA A 242 -13.95 17.26 -25.55
C ALA A 242 -14.90 16.66 -26.60
N ASP A 243 -15.10 15.34 -26.53
CA ASP A 243 -16.08 14.61 -27.33
C ASP A 243 -16.38 13.24 -26.69
N TYR A 244 -17.50 12.62 -27.03
CA TYR A 244 -17.92 11.30 -26.51
C TYR A 244 -18.06 11.24 -24.96
N ASN A 245 -18.33 12.36 -24.29
CA ASN A 245 -18.56 12.37 -22.84
C ASN A 245 -20.05 12.33 -22.52
N LEU A 246 -20.43 11.81 -21.36
CA LEU A 246 -21.80 11.86 -20.85
C LEU A 246 -21.89 12.86 -19.70
N ILE A 247 -22.83 13.80 -19.83
CA ILE A 247 -23.09 14.86 -18.86
C ILE A 247 -24.52 14.73 -18.35
N TYR A 248 -24.68 14.53 -17.05
CA TYR A 248 -25.98 14.39 -16.42
C TYR A 248 -26.14 15.28 -15.18
N ASN A 249 -27.32 15.88 -15.02
CA ASN A 249 -27.67 16.70 -13.86
C ASN A 249 -26.64 17.80 -13.50
N GLY A 250 -25.97 18.37 -14.51
CA GLY A 250 -24.96 19.40 -14.33
C GLY A 250 -25.09 20.50 -15.38
N SER A 251 -24.40 21.61 -15.14
CA SER A 251 -24.32 22.72 -16.08
C SER A 251 -23.60 22.31 -17.35
N VAL A 252 -24.19 22.69 -18.49
CA VAL A 252 -23.65 22.38 -19.83
C VAL A 252 -22.20 22.87 -19.93
N PRO A 253 -21.28 22.05 -20.48
CA PRO A 253 -19.89 22.46 -20.64
C PRO A 253 -19.73 23.69 -21.56
N VAL A 254 -18.64 24.44 -21.35
CA VAL A 254 -18.32 25.62 -22.19
C VAL A 254 -17.85 25.21 -23.59
N ALA A 255 -17.27 24.02 -23.73
CA ALA A 255 -16.89 23.42 -25.00
C ALA A 255 -17.52 22.03 -25.06
N THR A 256 -18.22 21.67 -26.14
CA THR A 256 -18.84 20.34 -26.31
C THR A 256 -18.43 19.73 -27.65
N GLY A 257 -18.35 18.41 -27.69
CA GLY A 257 -18.14 17.63 -28.91
C GLY A 257 -19.46 17.16 -29.51
N PRO A 258 -19.48 16.84 -30.82
CA PRO A 258 -20.69 16.40 -31.50
C PRO A 258 -21.27 15.06 -31.02
N ASN A 259 -20.46 14.24 -30.33
CA ASN A 259 -20.85 12.94 -29.80
C ASN A 259 -21.05 12.96 -28.26
N ASP A 260 -20.99 14.13 -27.61
CA ASP A 260 -21.32 14.23 -26.19
C ASP A 260 -22.80 13.90 -25.96
N ILE A 261 -23.09 13.11 -24.93
CA ILE A 261 -24.43 12.78 -24.46
C ILE A 261 -24.80 13.74 -23.32
N ILE A 262 -25.73 14.65 -23.56
CA ILE A 262 -26.09 15.70 -22.60
C ILE A 262 -27.51 15.48 -22.07
N GLY A 263 -27.66 15.51 -20.74
CA GLY A 263 -28.95 15.50 -20.05
C GLY A 263 -29.60 14.13 -19.91
N LEU A 264 -28.94 13.06 -20.38
CA LEU A 264 -29.42 11.68 -20.18
C LEU A 264 -28.76 11.06 -18.95
N ASP A 265 -29.58 10.46 -18.11
CA ASP A 265 -29.16 9.73 -16.91
C ASP A 265 -28.25 8.55 -17.30
N PRO A 266 -27.03 8.41 -16.73
CA PRO A 266 -26.15 7.28 -17.00
C PRO A 266 -26.71 5.94 -16.49
N LYS A 267 -27.82 5.92 -15.75
CA LYS A 267 -28.48 4.70 -15.26
C LYS A 267 -27.54 3.82 -14.46
N PHE A 268 -26.80 4.42 -13.52
CA PHE A 268 -25.95 3.65 -12.63
C PHE A 268 -26.76 2.73 -11.72
N ILE A 269 -26.25 1.54 -11.46
CA ILE A 269 -26.84 0.56 -10.55
C ILE A 269 -26.62 1.04 -9.12
N ALA A 270 -27.69 1.08 -8.32
CA ALA A 270 -27.64 1.52 -6.92
C ALA A 270 -27.04 2.93 -6.71
N PHE A 271 -27.21 3.83 -7.67
CA PHE A 271 -26.82 5.23 -7.55
C PHE A 271 -27.97 6.09 -7.04
N ASP A 272 -27.72 6.82 -5.96
CA ASP A 272 -28.59 7.90 -5.50
C ASP A 272 -27.85 9.23 -5.70
N PRO A 273 -28.22 10.06 -6.69
CA PRO A 273 -27.57 11.34 -6.96
C PRO A 273 -27.66 12.35 -5.81
N LEU A 274 -28.47 12.08 -4.78
CA LEU A 274 -28.70 12.96 -3.63
C LEU A 274 -28.02 12.46 -2.34
N ARG A 275 -27.32 11.31 -2.37
CA ARG A 275 -26.84 10.64 -1.17
C ARG A 275 -25.35 10.32 -1.27
N THR A 276 -24.50 11.30 -0.96
CA THR A 276 -23.03 11.17 -1.06
C THR A 276 -22.33 11.10 0.29
N ASP A 277 -23.06 11.07 1.41
CA ASP A 277 -22.50 11.29 2.75
C ASP A 277 -22.53 10.09 3.72
N THR A 278 -23.15 8.96 3.34
CA THR A 278 -23.36 7.84 4.28
C THR A 278 -23.12 6.47 3.64
N GLY A 279 -21.85 6.02 3.68
CA GLY A 279 -21.50 4.59 3.53
C GLY A 279 -21.77 4.00 2.15
N LEU A 280 -21.19 4.58 1.10
CA LEU A 280 -21.39 4.13 -0.28
C LEU A 280 -20.94 2.68 -0.48
N VAL A 281 -21.80 1.93 -1.16
CA VAL A 281 -21.62 0.54 -1.58
C VAL A 281 -20.73 0.51 -2.84
N LEU A 282 -19.90 -0.52 -3.02
CA LEU A 282 -18.96 -0.66 -4.16
C LEU A 282 -19.62 -0.68 -5.56
N ASN A 283 -20.96 -0.69 -5.64
CA ASN A 283 -21.72 -0.78 -6.90
C ASN A 283 -22.19 0.54 -7.51
N VAL A 284 -22.00 1.67 -6.83
CA VAL A 284 -22.71 2.95 -7.07
C VAL A 284 -22.47 3.60 -8.46
N TRP A 285 -21.59 3.05 -9.32
CA TRP A 285 -21.27 3.63 -10.65
C TRP A 285 -21.17 2.63 -11.81
N ARG A 286 -21.63 1.38 -11.64
CA ARG A 286 -21.75 0.44 -12.77
C ARG A 286 -22.96 0.79 -13.63
N LEU A 287 -22.85 0.62 -14.94
CA LEU A 287 -23.93 0.92 -15.89
C LEU A 287 -25.06 -0.12 -15.78
N GLY A 288 -26.30 0.34 -15.72
CA GLY A 288 -27.49 -0.47 -15.89
C GLY A 288 -27.75 -0.80 -17.36
N ALA A 289 -28.55 -1.84 -17.61
CA ALA A 289 -28.75 -2.39 -18.95
C ALA A 289 -29.40 -1.43 -19.97
N ASP A 290 -30.05 -0.36 -19.51
CA ASP A 290 -30.66 0.69 -20.32
C ASP A 290 -29.82 1.98 -20.36
N SER A 291 -28.58 1.93 -19.88
CA SER A 291 -27.70 3.10 -19.85
C SER A 291 -27.38 3.63 -21.26
N PRO A 292 -27.47 4.95 -21.48
CA PRO A 292 -27.03 5.57 -22.72
C PRO A 292 -25.49 5.58 -22.88
N ALA A 293 -24.73 5.26 -21.83
CA ALA A 293 -23.27 5.18 -21.91
C ALA A 293 -22.80 3.93 -22.68
N ILE A 294 -23.64 2.90 -22.77
CA ILE A 294 -23.30 1.60 -23.35
C ILE A 294 -23.06 1.73 -24.87
N ASN A 295 -21.92 1.23 -25.34
CA ASN A 295 -21.44 1.19 -26.71
C ASN A 295 -21.32 2.55 -27.42
N ASN A 296 -21.38 3.66 -26.68
CA ASN A 296 -21.39 5.01 -27.24
C ASN A 296 -20.07 5.76 -27.05
N GLY A 297 -19.03 5.12 -26.53
CA GLY A 297 -17.67 5.65 -26.45
C GLY A 297 -16.85 5.42 -27.72
N THR A 298 -15.75 6.15 -27.84
CA THR A 298 -14.76 6.00 -28.92
C THR A 298 -13.59 5.10 -28.49
N THR A 299 -12.97 4.37 -29.43
CA THR A 299 -11.83 3.49 -29.13
C THR A 299 -10.65 4.26 -28.54
N ARG A 300 -10.06 3.71 -27.46
CA ARG A 300 -8.83 4.23 -26.83
C ARG A 300 -7.68 3.21 -26.92
N SER A 301 -6.51 3.58 -26.42
CA SER A 301 -5.28 2.78 -26.52
C SER A 301 -5.13 1.66 -25.48
N PHE A 302 -6.08 1.53 -24.54
CA PHE A 302 -6.08 0.52 -23.48
C PHE A 302 -7.22 -0.49 -23.67
N GLY A 303 -7.05 -1.70 -23.11
CA GLY A 303 -7.89 -2.85 -23.43
C GLY A 303 -8.83 -3.33 -22.33
N THR A 304 -8.81 -2.71 -21.13
CA THR A 304 -9.66 -3.12 -20.01
C THR A 304 -10.31 -1.94 -19.28
N ASP A 305 -11.40 -2.19 -18.58
CA ASP A 305 -12.03 -1.25 -17.65
C ASP A 305 -11.40 -1.30 -16.24
N LEU A 306 -12.00 -0.57 -15.30
CA LEU A 306 -11.59 -0.51 -13.90
C LEU A 306 -11.59 -1.89 -13.19
N GLU A 307 -12.42 -2.84 -13.63
CA GLU A 307 -12.52 -4.19 -13.05
C GLU A 307 -11.69 -5.23 -13.82
N GLY A 308 -11.01 -4.82 -14.89
CA GLY A 308 -10.29 -5.73 -15.77
C GLY A 308 -11.16 -6.39 -16.84
N ASN A 309 -12.43 -5.98 -17.01
CA ASN A 309 -13.24 -6.44 -18.13
C ASN A 309 -12.67 -5.91 -19.45
N VAL A 310 -12.70 -6.73 -20.49
CA VAL A 310 -12.20 -6.36 -21.83
C VAL A 310 -13.01 -5.21 -22.42
N ARG A 311 -12.33 -4.26 -23.07
CA ARG A 311 -12.96 -3.20 -23.87
C ARG A 311 -12.69 -3.37 -25.37
N PRO A 312 -13.71 -3.26 -26.25
CA PRO A 312 -15.12 -3.23 -25.91
C PRO A 312 -15.63 -4.64 -25.56
N THR A 313 -16.64 -4.76 -24.68
CA THR A 313 -17.41 -6.03 -24.59
C THR A 313 -18.54 -6.09 -25.62
N GLY A 314 -19.10 -4.95 -26.01
CA GLY A 314 -20.12 -4.82 -27.03
C GLY A 314 -19.59 -4.31 -28.38
N SER A 315 -20.42 -3.54 -29.10
CA SER A 315 -20.07 -2.96 -30.40
C SER A 315 -19.16 -1.74 -30.33
N GLY A 316 -18.97 -1.15 -29.15
CA GLY A 316 -18.12 0.01 -28.92
C GLY A 316 -17.68 0.07 -27.47
N PHE A 317 -16.74 0.96 -27.14
CA PHE A 317 -16.39 1.20 -25.73
C PHE A 317 -17.61 1.80 -25.03
N ASP A 318 -17.80 1.49 -23.76
CA ASP A 318 -18.74 2.24 -22.95
C ASP A 318 -18.12 3.55 -22.46
N ILE A 319 -18.95 4.57 -22.28
CA ILE A 319 -18.55 5.82 -21.62
C ILE A 319 -18.46 5.56 -20.10
N GLY A 320 -17.42 6.05 -19.43
CA GLY A 320 -17.19 5.91 -17.99
C GLY A 320 -16.19 4.82 -17.61
N ALA A 321 -15.99 4.66 -16.30
CA ALA A 321 -14.95 3.80 -15.71
C ALA A 321 -15.19 2.29 -15.87
N TYR A 322 -16.44 1.88 -16.06
CA TYR A 322 -16.85 0.47 -16.17
C TYR A 322 -17.34 0.16 -17.58
N GLU A 323 -17.16 -1.09 -17.99
CA GLU A 323 -17.79 -1.69 -19.17
C GLU A 323 -18.99 -2.55 -18.73
N PHE A 324 -20.10 -2.46 -19.44
CA PHE A 324 -21.31 -3.22 -19.22
C PHE A 324 -21.20 -4.61 -19.83
N THR A 325 -21.10 -5.63 -18.99
CA THR A 325 -20.86 -7.01 -19.42
C THR A 325 -22.15 -7.83 -19.66
N GLY A 326 -23.32 -7.18 -19.82
CA GLY A 326 -24.61 -7.87 -20.07
C GLY A 326 -25.24 -8.54 -18.84
N THR A 327 -24.45 -8.71 -17.79
CA THR A 327 -24.85 -9.04 -16.42
C THR A 327 -24.31 -7.92 -15.55
N VAL A 328 -25.05 -7.48 -14.53
CA VAL A 328 -24.40 -6.75 -13.44
C VAL A 328 -23.39 -7.73 -12.87
N GLY A 329 -22.12 -7.58 -13.25
CA GLY A 329 -21.06 -8.44 -12.74
C GLY A 329 -21.11 -8.31 -11.23
N ASN A 330 -21.49 -9.39 -10.56
CA ASN A 330 -21.27 -9.49 -9.13
C ASN A 330 -19.77 -9.22 -8.91
N ILE A 331 -19.41 -8.31 -7.99
CA ILE A 331 -18.00 -8.16 -7.61
C ILE A 331 -17.74 -9.19 -6.51
N PRO A 332 -16.58 -9.84 -6.48
CA PRO A 332 -16.15 -10.49 -5.26
C PRO A 332 -16.13 -9.50 -4.07
N PRO A 333 -16.39 -9.97 -2.84
CA PRO A 333 -16.27 -9.17 -1.64
C PRO A 333 -14.88 -8.55 -1.49
N VAL A 334 -14.72 -7.51 -0.67
CA VAL A 334 -13.41 -7.06 -0.17
C VAL A 334 -13.26 -7.53 1.27
N ALA A 335 -12.13 -8.18 1.58
CA ALA A 335 -11.85 -8.71 2.91
C ALA A 335 -10.46 -8.33 3.42
N THR A 336 -10.35 -7.89 4.67
CA THR A 336 -9.08 -7.65 5.37
C THR A 336 -9.05 -8.36 6.72
N LEU A 337 -7.93 -9.05 6.99
CA LEU A 337 -7.69 -9.74 8.26
C LEU A 337 -7.09 -8.75 9.27
N VAL A 338 -7.70 -8.67 10.44
CA VAL A 338 -7.38 -7.75 11.54
C VAL A 338 -7.21 -8.55 12.83
N GLY A 339 -6.41 -8.04 13.77
CA GLY A 339 -6.18 -8.70 15.07
C GLY A 339 -5.00 -9.67 15.09
N VAL A 340 -4.44 -10.02 13.92
CA VAL A 340 -3.16 -10.71 13.78
C VAL A 340 -2.26 -9.92 12.85
N THR A 341 -1.02 -9.63 13.27
CA THR A 341 -0.03 -8.99 12.40
C THR A 341 0.94 -10.02 11.83
N ASP A 342 1.45 -9.72 10.64
CA ASP A 342 2.41 -10.59 9.96
C ASP A 342 3.72 -10.66 10.75
N GLY A 343 4.18 -11.88 11.04
CA GLY A 343 5.30 -12.14 11.92
C GLY A 343 4.99 -12.05 13.43
N GLN A 344 3.72 -11.91 13.83
CA GLN A 344 3.33 -11.91 15.24
C GLN A 344 3.75 -13.20 15.93
N VAL A 345 4.17 -13.09 17.20
CA VAL A 345 4.41 -14.25 18.06
C VAL A 345 3.25 -14.39 19.04
N GLY A 346 2.62 -15.56 19.06
CA GLY A 346 1.59 -15.93 20.03
C GLY A 346 2.08 -17.02 20.99
N THR A 347 1.50 -17.08 22.19
CA THR A 347 1.75 -18.18 23.12
C THR A 347 0.96 -19.41 22.67
N VAL A 348 1.59 -20.58 22.61
CA VAL A 348 0.90 -21.83 22.23
C VAL A 348 -0.23 -22.14 23.22
N ASN A 349 -1.38 -22.55 22.69
CA ASN A 349 -2.65 -22.81 23.37
C ASN A 349 -3.41 -21.57 23.86
N ASP A 350 -2.88 -20.36 23.70
CA ASP A 350 -3.69 -19.16 23.92
C ASP A 350 -4.69 -18.98 22.77
N THR A 351 -5.82 -18.34 23.07
CA THR A 351 -6.82 -17.95 22.07
C THR A 351 -6.55 -16.52 21.62
N LEU A 352 -6.37 -16.33 20.31
CA LEU A 352 -6.25 -15.04 19.64
C LEU A 352 -7.57 -14.72 18.93
N SER A 353 -8.11 -13.52 19.17
CA SER A 353 -9.27 -13.03 18.43
C SER A 353 -8.82 -12.49 17.07
N VAL A 354 -9.24 -13.16 16.00
CA VAL A 354 -8.98 -12.77 14.61
C VAL A 354 -10.24 -12.15 14.05
N HIS A 355 -10.20 -10.84 13.79
CA HIS A 355 -11.31 -10.10 13.22
C HIS A 355 -11.16 -10.02 11.70
N VAL A 356 -12.24 -10.20 10.94
CA VAL A 356 -12.23 -9.98 9.49
C VAL A 356 -13.20 -8.86 9.14
N ASN A 357 -12.67 -7.79 8.55
CA ASN A 357 -13.51 -6.78 7.92
C ASN A 357 -13.85 -7.29 6.52
N ALA A 358 -15.10 -7.67 6.29
CA ALA A 358 -15.59 -8.06 4.97
C ALA A 358 -16.74 -7.14 4.55
N LYS A 359 -16.67 -6.60 3.34
CA LYS A 359 -17.68 -5.71 2.76
C LYS A 359 -17.97 -6.15 1.34
N ASP A 360 -19.25 -6.17 1.01
CA ASP A 360 -19.73 -6.43 -0.34
C ASP A 360 -21.08 -5.75 -0.53
N SER A 361 -21.36 -5.36 -1.77
CA SER A 361 -22.60 -4.70 -2.18
C SER A 361 -23.83 -5.57 -2.15
N ASP A 362 -23.65 -6.84 -2.46
CA ASP A 362 -24.66 -7.89 -2.47
C ASP A 362 -24.79 -8.50 -1.07
N GLY A 363 -23.98 -8.01 -0.13
CA GLY A 363 -23.88 -8.48 1.24
C GLY A 363 -22.95 -9.68 1.33
N ILE A 364 -22.41 -9.89 2.53
CA ILE A 364 -21.54 -11.03 2.81
C ILE A 364 -22.42 -12.21 3.24
N GLN A 365 -22.34 -13.32 2.52
CA GLN A 365 -22.97 -14.59 2.89
C GLN A 365 -22.21 -15.26 4.04
N LYS A 366 -20.88 -15.31 3.94
CA LYS A 366 -20.03 -15.93 4.94
C LYS A 366 -18.58 -15.46 4.84
N VAL A 367 -17.86 -15.58 5.94
CA VAL A 367 -16.41 -15.47 6.01
C VAL A 367 -15.87 -16.77 6.58
N GLU A 368 -14.83 -17.30 5.96
CA GLU A 368 -14.17 -18.54 6.35
C GLU A 368 -12.73 -18.22 6.75
N LEU A 369 -12.29 -18.66 7.94
CA LEU A 369 -10.89 -18.55 8.37
C LEU A 369 -10.14 -19.86 8.08
N TYR A 370 -8.97 -19.74 7.48
CA TYR A 370 -8.08 -20.84 7.12
C TYR A 370 -6.74 -20.71 7.83
N ARG A 371 -6.13 -21.86 8.14
CA ARG A 371 -4.74 -22.01 8.59
C ARG A 371 -4.04 -23.02 7.70
N ASP A 372 -2.94 -22.62 7.06
CA ASP A 372 -2.13 -23.50 6.19
C ASP A 372 -3.00 -24.22 5.13
N GLY A 373 -3.99 -23.51 4.58
CA GLY A 373 -4.96 -24.04 3.61
C GLY A 373 -6.09 -24.89 4.21
N GLN A 374 -6.08 -25.19 5.50
CA GLN A 374 -7.15 -25.92 6.19
C GLN A 374 -8.20 -24.95 6.76
N LEU A 375 -9.47 -25.17 6.45
CA LEU A 375 -10.59 -24.43 7.04
C LEU A 375 -10.64 -24.66 8.56
N ILE A 376 -10.72 -23.57 9.32
CA ILE A 376 -10.80 -23.57 10.79
C ILE A 376 -12.23 -23.35 11.27
N ASP A 377 -12.87 -22.27 10.83
CA ASP A 377 -14.24 -21.92 11.21
C ASP A 377 -14.90 -21.04 10.13
N THR A 378 -16.22 -20.90 10.20
CA THR A 378 -17.06 -20.10 9.30
C THR A 378 -18.00 -19.21 10.10
N LYS A 379 -18.07 -17.92 9.76
CA LYS A 379 -19.06 -16.98 10.30
C LYS A 379 -19.99 -16.53 9.18
N THR A 380 -21.30 -16.49 9.45
CA THR A 380 -22.33 -16.08 8.48
C THR A 380 -23.01 -14.77 8.84
N ALA A 381 -22.55 -14.09 9.90
CA ALA A 381 -23.08 -12.81 10.36
C ALA A 381 -21.98 -12.01 11.06
N GLN A 382 -22.09 -10.68 11.00
CA GLN A 382 -21.19 -9.77 11.73
C GLN A 382 -21.44 -9.78 13.24
N PRO A 383 -20.41 -9.54 14.07
CA PRO A 383 -19.01 -9.35 13.67
C PRO A 383 -18.33 -10.69 13.27
N TYR A 384 -17.44 -10.64 12.26
CA TYR A 384 -16.69 -11.82 11.79
C TYR A 384 -15.45 -12.05 12.66
N ASP A 385 -15.68 -12.29 13.95
CA ASP A 385 -14.65 -12.59 14.94
C ASP A 385 -14.45 -14.10 15.06
N PHE A 386 -13.20 -14.54 14.95
CA PHE A 386 -12.80 -15.93 15.09
C PHE A 386 -11.91 -16.10 16.32
N ASP A 387 -12.27 -17.06 17.18
CA ASP A 387 -11.41 -17.50 18.27
C ASP A 387 -10.41 -18.52 17.74
N TYR A 388 -9.17 -18.08 17.50
CA TYR A 388 -8.11 -18.92 16.96
C TYR A 388 -7.16 -19.38 18.07
N THR A 389 -7.08 -20.69 18.32
CA THR A 389 -6.09 -21.26 19.24
C THR A 389 -4.73 -21.34 18.56
N VAL A 390 -3.73 -20.65 19.13
CA VAL A 390 -2.37 -20.62 18.61
C VAL A 390 -1.71 -22.00 18.75
N LEU A 391 -1.27 -22.56 17.63
CA LEU A 391 -0.52 -23.82 17.59
C LEU A 391 0.99 -23.57 17.68
N SER A 392 1.76 -24.60 18.02
CA SER A 392 3.21 -24.52 17.99
C SER A 392 3.75 -24.37 16.57
N GLY A 393 4.76 -23.51 16.42
CA GLY A 393 5.44 -23.28 15.16
C GLY A 393 4.74 -22.26 14.27
N VAL A 394 5.16 -22.24 13.01
CA VAL A 394 4.68 -21.29 12.00
C VAL A 394 3.31 -21.71 11.47
N GLN A 395 2.39 -20.75 11.42
CA GLN A 395 1.02 -20.87 10.92
C GLN A 395 0.75 -19.75 9.92
N ARG A 396 0.15 -20.07 8.76
CA ARG A 396 -0.32 -19.04 7.80
C ARG A 396 -1.82 -18.89 7.89
N LEU A 397 -2.28 -17.74 8.37
CA LEU A 397 -3.70 -17.42 8.48
C LEU A 397 -4.20 -16.67 7.26
N LYS A 398 -5.37 -17.04 6.74
CA LYS A 398 -6.06 -16.38 5.63
C LYS A 398 -7.55 -16.46 5.86
N ALA A 399 -8.29 -15.40 5.61
CA ALA A 399 -9.74 -15.49 5.52
C ALA A 399 -10.20 -15.43 4.07
N VAL A 400 -11.38 -15.98 3.78
CA VAL A 400 -12.05 -15.86 2.48
C VAL A 400 -13.47 -15.38 2.76
N ALA A 401 -13.83 -14.23 2.21
CA ALA A 401 -15.20 -13.75 2.24
C ALA A 401 -15.94 -14.22 1.00
N TYR A 402 -17.22 -14.52 1.16
CA TYR A 402 -18.15 -14.90 0.09
C TYR A 402 -19.35 -13.98 0.15
N ASP A 403 -19.78 -13.48 -1.00
CA ASP A 403 -21.01 -12.69 -1.12
C ASP A 403 -22.26 -13.58 -1.23
N THR A 404 -23.45 -12.96 -1.27
CA THR A 404 -24.74 -13.68 -1.37
C THR A 404 -25.04 -14.25 -2.75
N THR A 405 -24.21 -13.91 -3.73
CA THR A 405 -24.34 -14.15 -5.17
C THR A 405 -23.35 -15.22 -5.64
N GLY A 406 -22.43 -15.66 -4.77
CA GLY A 406 -21.55 -16.81 -4.92
C GLY A 406 -20.11 -16.50 -5.33
N LEU A 407 -19.68 -15.23 -5.42
CA LEU A 407 -18.25 -14.91 -5.59
C LEU A 407 -17.55 -14.77 -4.25
N SER A 408 -16.22 -14.79 -4.31
CA SER A 408 -15.38 -14.81 -3.11
C SER A 408 -14.04 -14.14 -3.34
N SER A 409 -13.48 -13.54 -2.29
CA SER A 409 -12.12 -13.03 -2.28
C SER A 409 -11.37 -13.45 -1.01
N PRO A 410 -10.07 -13.75 -1.12
CA PRO A 410 -9.23 -14.00 0.04
C PRO A 410 -8.68 -12.69 0.63
N THR A 411 -8.40 -12.70 1.93
CA THR A 411 -7.45 -11.76 2.55
C THR A 411 -6.02 -12.14 2.15
N ARG A 412 -5.05 -11.26 2.41
CA ARG A 412 -3.64 -11.63 2.45
C ARG A 412 -3.39 -12.75 3.48
N GLU A 413 -2.37 -13.56 3.24
CA GLU A 413 -1.84 -14.51 4.22
C GLU A 413 -0.98 -13.81 5.27
N VAL A 414 -1.28 -14.05 6.54
CA VAL A 414 -0.56 -13.50 7.69
C VAL A 414 0.24 -14.61 8.38
N LEU A 415 1.53 -14.39 8.59
CA LEU A 415 2.39 -15.31 9.32
C LEU A 415 2.21 -15.14 10.84
N LEU A 416 1.80 -16.18 11.54
CA LEU A 416 1.74 -16.25 13.00
C LEU A 416 2.72 -17.33 13.49
N VAL A 417 3.54 -17.01 14.49
CA VAL A 417 4.49 -17.95 15.09
C VAL A 417 4.06 -18.28 16.51
N GLY A 418 3.71 -19.53 16.79
CA GLY A 418 3.40 -19.96 18.15
C GLY A 418 4.61 -20.51 18.88
N SER A 419 4.94 -19.89 20.01
CA SER A 419 6.03 -20.34 20.90
C SER A 419 5.47 -20.79 22.25
N SER A 420 5.97 -21.93 22.75
CA SER A 420 5.68 -22.42 24.11
C SER A 420 6.78 -22.07 25.12
N GLY A 421 7.85 -21.40 24.67
CA GLY A 421 9.01 -21.06 25.48
C GLY A 421 9.54 -19.66 25.18
N SER A 422 10.62 -19.30 25.86
CA SER A 422 11.31 -18.03 25.64
C SER A 422 11.78 -17.92 24.19
N TYR A 423 11.54 -16.76 23.61
CA TYR A 423 11.98 -16.40 22.26
C TYR A 423 12.68 -15.05 22.31
N VAL A 424 13.46 -14.76 21.28
CA VAL A 424 14.08 -13.45 21.06
C VAL A 424 13.63 -12.95 19.70
N LEU A 425 12.85 -11.88 19.70
CA LEU A 425 12.49 -11.17 18.47
C LEU A 425 13.60 -10.17 18.14
N ALA A 426 14.13 -10.21 16.93
CA ALA A 426 15.13 -9.25 16.51
C ALA A 426 14.55 -7.83 16.45
N SER A 427 15.40 -6.85 16.68
CA SER A 427 15.07 -5.43 16.49
C SER A 427 16.34 -4.64 16.22
N ARG A 428 16.17 -3.32 16.02
CA ARG A 428 17.28 -2.36 15.94
C ARG A 428 17.92 -2.05 17.30
N ASP A 429 17.45 -2.69 18.37
CA ASP A 429 18.09 -2.71 19.68
C ASP A 429 18.68 -4.10 19.93
N TRP A 430 19.89 -4.13 20.49
CA TRP A 430 20.57 -5.38 20.82
C TRP A 430 19.80 -6.16 21.89
N GLN A 431 19.24 -7.30 21.50
CA GLN A 431 18.64 -8.25 22.42
C GLN A 431 19.71 -9.17 22.97
N ASN A 432 19.68 -9.48 24.26
CA ASN A 432 20.73 -10.22 24.94
C ASN A 432 20.13 -11.29 25.86
N VAL A 433 20.59 -12.53 25.70
CA VAL A 433 20.20 -13.68 26.52
C VAL A 433 21.45 -14.27 27.16
N GLY A 434 21.56 -14.09 28.48
CA GLY A 434 22.67 -14.65 29.26
C GLY A 434 22.57 -16.16 29.43
N PHE A 435 23.71 -16.85 29.47
CA PHE A 435 23.82 -18.27 29.77
C PHE A 435 25.08 -18.58 30.59
N SER A 436 25.17 -19.79 31.13
CA SER A 436 26.32 -20.22 31.93
C SER A 436 27.63 -20.17 31.12
N ALA A 437 28.63 -19.48 31.65
CA ALA A 437 29.88 -19.22 30.96
C ALA A 437 30.55 -20.50 30.41
N VAL A 438 30.96 -20.45 29.14
CA VAL A 438 31.72 -21.47 28.43
C VAL A 438 33.13 -20.96 28.16
N THR A 439 34.14 -21.73 28.55
CA THR A 439 35.58 -21.45 28.31
C THR A 439 36.28 -22.53 27.48
N GLY A 440 35.63 -23.68 27.27
CA GLY A 440 36.13 -24.81 26.49
C GLY A 440 35.36 -25.01 25.19
N GLN A 441 35.19 -26.26 24.77
CA GLN A 441 34.34 -26.62 23.63
C GLN A 441 32.88 -26.78 24.07
N ALA A 442 31.95 -26.37 23.20
CA ALA A 442 30.51 -26.52 23.43
C ALA A 442 29.75 -26.60 22.12
N VAL A 443 28.49 -27.03 22.19
CA VAL A 443 27.53 -26.88 21.11
C VAL A 443 26.51 -25.83 21.52
N VAL A 444 26.21 -24.90 20.62
CA VAL A 444 25.09 -23.97 20.77
C VAL A 444 24.07 -24.29 19.68
N GLU A 445 22.82 -24.51 20.09
CA GLU A 445 21.71 -24.69 19.15
C GLU A 445 20.63 -23.64 19.37
N TYR A 446 19.98 -23.24 18.30
CA TYR A 446 18.75 -22.45 18.31
C TYR A 446 18.02 -22.65 16.98
N SER A 447 16.72 -22.35 16.96
CA SER A 447 15.96 -22.21 15.72
C SER A 447 15.88 -20.74 15.35
N VAL A 448 15.95 -20.41 14.06
CA VAL A 448 15.66 -19.08 13.53
C VAL A 448 14.52 -19.17 12.52
N ILE A 449 13.55 -18.26 12.64
CA ILE A 449 12.42 -18.12 11.72
C ILE A 449 12.49 -16.70 11.14
N PRO A 450 12.86 -16.53 9.86
CA PRO A 450 12.72 -15.25 9.16
C PRO A 450 11.24 -14.86 9.12
N THR A 451 10.90 -13.65 9.58
CA THR A 451 9.53 -13.10 9.48
C THR A 451 9.40 -12.04 8.39
N SER A 452 10.51 -11.76 7.69
CA SER A 452 10.58 -10.88 6.51
C SER A 452 11.50 -11.51 5.47
N ASP A 453 11.41 -11.03 4.23
CA ASP A 453 12.43 -11.27 3.20
C ASP A 453 13.57 -10.25 3.34
N SER A 454 14.74 -10.53 2.74
CA SER A 454 15.89 -9.60 2.65
C SER A 454 16.33 -8.96 3.98
N ILE A 455 16.39 -9.78 5.04
CA ILE A 455 16.83 -9.40 6.39
C ILE A 455 18.31 -9.01 6.39
N ASN A 456 18.68 -8.00 7.19
CA ASN A 456 20.05 -7.71 7.59
C ASN A 456 20.21 -7.94 9.10
N GLY A 457 20.35 -9.20 9.51
CA GLY A 457 20.22 -9.60 10.91
C GLY A 457 21.29 -10.56 11.35
N VAL A 458 21.83 -10.36 12.56
CA VAL A 458 22.88 -11.18 13.15
C VAL A 458 22.41 -11.87 14.42
N ILE A 459 22.87 -13.10 14.58
CA ILE A 459 22.74 -13.89 15.81
C ILE A 459 24.16 -14.29 16.20
N GLY A 460 24.64 -13.83 17.34
CA GLY A 460 26.02 -14.05 17.73
C GLY A 460 26.23 -14.33 19.21
N LEU A 461 27.33 -15.00 19.52
CA LEU A 461 27.76 -15.28 20.88
C LEU A 461 28.76 -14.23 21.35
N SER A 462 28.69 -13.83 22.62
CA SER A 462 29.60 -12.86 23.23
C SER A 462 29.92 -13.23 24.68
N GLY A 463 30.97 -12.63 25.24
CA GLY A 463 31.38 -12.84 26.65
C GLY A 463 30.62 -11.98 27.67
N SER A 464 29.78 -11.08 27.19
CA SER A 464 28.91 -10.19 27.96
C SER A 464 27.75 -9.74 27.06
N PRO A 465 26.69 -9.11 27.59
CA PRO A 465 25.70 -8.44 26.76
C PRO A 465 26.38 -7.54 25.70
N ALA A 466 25.99 -7.71 24.44
CA ALA A 466 26.51 -6.98 23.31
C ALA A 466 25.71 -5.70 23.07
N SER A 467 26.41 -4.64 22.65
CA SER A 467 25.83 -3.36 22.21
C SER A 467 26.39 -2.89 20.86
N ALA A 468 27.23 -3.71 20.23
CA ALA A 468 27.84 -3.45 18.94
C ALA A 468 28.30 -4.75 18.29
N TYR A 469 28.36 -4.77 16.96
CA TYR A 469 28.83 -5.93 16.20
C TYR A 469 30.24 -6.40 16.58
N SER A 470 31.12 -5.47 16.99
CA SER A 470 32.49 -5.78 17.41
C SER A 470 32.57 -6.55 18.73
N ALA A 471 31.49 -6.62 19.52
CA ALA A 471 31.43 -7.39 20.76
C ALA A 471 31.11 -8.88 20.53
N LEU A 472 30.62 -9.25 19.35
CA LEU A 472 30.27 -10.63 19.01
C LEU A 472 31.52 -11.44 18.63
N ALA A 473 31.56 -12.71 19.01
CA ALA A 473 32.62 -13.66 18.73
C ALA A 473 32.25 -14.60 17.56
N ALA A 474 31.35 -15.56 17.76
CA ALA A 474 30.79 -16.41 16.70
C ALA A 474 29.48 -15.79 16.19
N ILE A 475 29.28 -15.67 14.87
CA ILE A 475 28.16 -14.92 14.30
C ILE A 475 27.59 -15.64 13.09
N VAL A 476 26.28 -15.88 13.08
CA VAL A 476 25.50 -16.23 11.90
C VAL A 476 24.68 -15.01 11.49
N ARG A 477 24.56 -14.77 10.19
CA ARG A 477 23.80 -13.65 9.64
C ARG A 477 22.83 -14.15 8.57
N LEU A 478 21.62 -13.61 8.64
CA LEU A 478 20.68 -13.58 7.52
C LEU A 478 21.00 -12.29 6.77
N ASN A 479 21.52 -12.41 5.55
CA ASN A 479 22.02 -11.27 4.79
C ASN A 479 20.96 -10.70 3.83
N PRO A 480 21.10 -9.43 3.39
CA PRO A 480 20.08 -8.77 2.56
C PRO A 480 19.84 -9.41 1.20
N THR A 481 20.71 -10.31 0.74
CA THR A 481 20.54 -11.04 -0.52
C THR A 481 19.72 -12.32 -0.36
N GLY A 482 19.13 -12.56 0.82
CA GLY A 482 18.27 -13.72 1.07
C GLY A 482 19.02 -14.98 1.50
N GLN A 483 20.28 -14.86 1.95
CA GLN A 483 21.15 -16.01 2.26
C GLN A 483 21.68 -16.02 3.69
N PHE A 484 22.02 -17.21 4.18
CA PHE A 484 22.82 -17.35 5.39
C PHE A 484 24.31 -17.20 5.08
N ASP A 485 25.01 -16.45 5.91
CA ASP A 485 26.47 -16.46 5.99
C ASP A 485 26.92 -16.36 7.46
N ALA A 486 28.22 -16.52 7.71
CA ALA A 486 28.78 -16.44 9.05
C ALA A 486 30.10 -15.65 9.06
N TYR A 487 30.46 -15.10 10.21
CA TYR A 487 31.68 -14.29 10.30
C TYR A 487 32.93 -15.14 10.36
N THR A 488 33.95 -14.80 9.58
CA THR A 488 35.29 -15.37 9.68
C THR A 488 36.35 -14.29 9.47
N THR A 489 37.64 -14.67 9.48
CA THR A 489 38.73 -13.74 9.18
C THR A 489 38.53 -13.14 7.78
N GLY A 490 38.37 -11.83 7.70
CA GLY A 490 38.12 -11.12 6.43
C GLY A 490 36.68 -10.64 6.24
N GLY A 491 35.73 -11.05 7.09
CA GLY A 491 34.34 -10.59 7.04
C GLY A 491 33.33 -11.74 7.09
N TYR A 492 32.09 -11.46 6.66
CA TYR A 492 31.07 -12.48 6.47
C TYR A 492 31.35 -13.29 5.21
N ALA A 493 31.28 -14.62 5.32
CA ALA A 493 31.50 -15.55 4.22
C ALA A 493 30.59 -16.77 4.38
N SER A 494 30.45 -17.54 3.30
CA SER A 494 29.84 -18.87 3.36
C SER A 494 30.62 -19.83 2.47
N GLU A 495 30.81 -21.06 2.92
CA GLU A 495 31.41 -22.16 2.15
C GLU A 495 30.37 -22.89 1.28
N SER A 496 29.09 -22.72 1.59
CA SER A 496 27.96 -23.23 0.79
C SER A 496 26.81 -22.23 0.73
N THR A 497 26.06 -22.22 -0.37
CA THR A 497 24.90 -21.33 -0.51
C THR A 497 23.67 -21.95 0.15
N LEU A 498 23.08 -21.22 1.11
CA LEU A 498 21.79 -21.55 1.68
C LEU A 498 20.89 -20.31 1.69
N ASP A 499 19.87 -20.32 0.85
CA ASP A 499 18.83 -19.29 0.85
C ASP A 499 17.89 -19.49 2.05
N TYR A 500 17.46 -18.39 2.65
CA TYR A 500 16.39 -18.39 3.65
C TYR A 500 15.09 -17.87 3.05
N ALA A 501 13.97 -18.37 3.56
CA ALA A 501 12.63 -17.96 3.15
C ALA A 501 11.81 -17.57 4.38
N LYS A 502 11.02 -16.49 4.24
CA LYS A 502 10.05 -16.06 5.24
C LYS A 502 9.14 -17.21 5.68
N GLY A 503 8.98 -17.35 6.99
CA GLY A 503 8.13 -18.37 7.61
C GLY A 503 8.68 -19.79 7.56
N THR A 504 9.95 -19.98 7.18
CA THR A 504 10.62 -21.29 7.26
C THR A 504 11.49 -21.32 8.52
N SER A 505 11.37 -22.37 9.34
CA SER A 505 12.26 -22.54 10.49
C SER A 505 13.59 -23.16 10.07
N TYR A 506 14.69 -22.66 10.62
CA TYR A 506 16.04 -23.17 10.38
C TYR A 506 16.69 -23.50 11.72
N LYS A 507 17.03 -24.77 11.93
CA LYS A 507 17.81 -25.18 13.10
C LYS A 507 19.27 -24.85 12.84
N VAL A 508 19.83 -23.95 13.64
CA VAL A 508 21.25 -23.59 13.62
C VAL A 508 21.97 -24.33 14.73
N ARG A 509 23.10 -24.95 14.39
CA ARG A 509 24.02 -25.61 15.31
C ARG A 509 25.41 -25.02 15.12
N LEU A 510 25.95 -24.47 16.19
CA LEU A 510 27.32 -23.95 16.26
C LEU A 510 28.15 -24.89 17.11
N GLU A 511 29.19 -25.47 16.53
CA GLU A 511 30.19 -26.26 17.27
C GLU A 511 31.35 -25.34 17.60
N ILE A 512 31.44 -24.93 18.86
CA ILE A 512 32.32 -23.87 19.34
C ILE A 512 33.59 -24.46 19.97
N ASP A 513 34.74 -23.87 19.66
CA ASP A 513 36.00 -24.08 20.35
C ASP A 513 36.55 -22.72 20.83
N VAL A 514 36.30 -22.39 22.10
CA VAL A 514 36.69 -21.10 22.69
C VAL A 514 38.23 -20.95 22.76
N PRO A 515 39.02 -21.95 23.22
CA PRO A 515 40.48 -21.86 23.21
C PRO A 515 41.07 -21.64 21.81
N ALA A 516 40.56 -22.33 20.80
CA ALA A 516 40.99 -22.15 19.41
C ALA A 516 40.39 -20.90 18.73
N LYS A 517 39.37 -20.28 19.34
CA LYS A 517 38.59 -19.14 18.83
C LYS A 517 38.00 -19.44 17.45
N LYS A 518 37.44 -20.63 17.33
CA LYS A 518 36.86 -21.14 16.10
C LYS A 518 35.49 -21.72 16.33
N TYR A 519 34.72 -21.78 15.26
CA TYR A 519 33.43 -22.44 15.26
C TYR A 519 33.07 -23.00 13.89
N ARG A 520 32.29 -24.07 13.92
CA ARG A 520 31.65 -24.66 12.75
C ARG A 520 30.16 -24.30 12.76
N VAL A 521 29.62 -23.98 11.60
CA VAL A 521 28.22 -23.55 11.44
C VAL A 521 27.48 -24.57 10.59
N LEU A 522 26.46 -25.19 11.19
CA LEU A 522 25.53 -26.07 10.50
C LEU A 522 24.13 -25.49 10.55
N ILE A 523 23.42 -25.48 9.43
CA ILE A 523 22.03 -25.01 9.35
C ILE A 523 21.18 -26.08 8.68
N THR A 524 20.04 -26.41 9.30
CA THR A 524 19.08 -27.38 8.79
C THR A 524 17.74 -26.69 8.56
N PRO A 525 17.33 -26.46 7.30
CA PRO A 525 15.99 -25.98 6.99
C PRO A 525 14.92 -26.98 7.44
N GLN A 526 13.75 -26.50 7.85
CA GLN A 526 12.61 -27.34 8.15
C GLN A 526 12.25 -28.21 6.94
N GLY A 527 12.24 -29.53 7.12
CA GLY A 527 11.99 -30.50 6.04
C GLY A 527 13.16 -30.68 5.06
N GLY A 528 14.30 -30.01 5.29
CA GLY A 528 15.50 -30.08 4.47
C GLY A 528 16.62 -30.91 5.10
N GLN A 529 17.77 -30.95 4.41
CA GLN A 529 19.00 -31.58 4.89
C GLN A 529 19.90 -30.55 5.58
N THR A 530 20.72 -31.00 6.53
CA THR A 530 21.74 -30.17 7.17
C THR A 530 22.78 -29.72 6.15
N GLN A 531 23.13 -28.43 6.17
CA GLN A 531 24.19 -27.85 5.37
C GLN A 531 25.26 -27.23 6.26
N VAL A 532 26.52 -27.35 5.85
CA VAL A 532 27.64 -26.70 6.51
C VAL A 532 27.90 -25.35 5.84
N ILE A 533 27.69 -24.28 6.59
CA ILE A 533 27.92 -22.90 6.14
C ILE A 533 29.39 -22.50 6.32
N GLY A 534 30.07 -23.10 7.31
CA GLY A 534 31.52 -22.95 7.48
C GLY A 534 32.11 -24.02 8.40
N GLU A 535 33.18 -24.68 7.96
CA GLU A 535 33.84 -25.80 8.68
C GLU A 535 34.74 -25.34 9.83
N SER A 536 35.38 -24.17 9.73
CA SER A 536 36.36 -23.69 10.72
C SER A 536 36.48 -22.16 10.73
N PHE A 537 35.37 -21.46 10.95
CA PHE A 537 35.34 -20.01 10.95
C PHE A 537 35.95 -19.41 12.22
N SER A 538 36.65 -18.28 12.08
CA SER A 538 37.31 -17.59 13.18
C SER A 538 36.34 -16.69 13.95
N PHE A 539 36.51 -16.58 15.26
CA PHE A 539 35.80 -15.56 16.03
C PHE A 539 36.15 -14.15 15.56
N ARG A 540 35.16 -13.26 15.57
CA ARG A 540 35.36 -11.81 15.44
C ARG A 540 36.01 -11.23 16.68
N ALA A 541 35.25 -11.13 17.78
CA ALA A 541 35.80 -10.77 19.08
C ALA A 541 36.64 -11.93 19.63
N GLN A 542 37.83 -11.60 20.11
CA GLN A 542 38.80 -12.58 20.62
C GLN A 542 38.48 -13.00 22.07
N ALA A 543 37.19 -13.28 22.34
CA ALA A 543 36.67 -13.61 23.66
C ALA A 543 37.27 -14.93 24.17
N THR A 544 37.64 -14.95 25.45
CA THR A 544 38.15 -16.13 26.16
C THR A 544 37.05 -16.87 26.96
N THR A 545 35.86 -16.26 27.02
CA THR A 545 34.66 -16.79 27.66
C THR A 545 33.46 -16.34 26.84
N LEU A 546 32.47 -17.23 26.65
CA LEU A 546 31.16 -16.91 26.08
C LEU A 546 30.08 -17.13 27.12
N SER A 547 29.17 -16.18 27.27
CA SER A 547 28.12 -16.21 28.30
C SER A 547 26.84 -15.48 27.87
N ASN A 548 26.75 -15.08 26.61
CA ASN A 548 25.62 -14.32 26.10
C ASN A 548 25.35 -14.64 24.62
N LEU A 549 24.08 -14.82 24.28
CA LEU A 549 23.55 -14.80 22.91
C LEU A 549 23.01 -13.41 22.64
N ALA A 550 23.41 -12.79 21.54
CA ALA A 550 22.95 -11.49 21.11
C ALA A 550 22.25 -11.59 19.75
N VAL A 551 21.12 -10.90 19.62
CA VAL A 551 20.30 -10.86 18.40
C VAL A 551 20.04 -9.41 18.02
N PHE A 552 20.24 -9.08 16.74
CA PHE A 552 20.06 -7.72 16.21
C PHE A 552 19.66 -7.79 14.73
N ALA A 553 18.74 -6.92 14.29
CA ALA A 553 18.41 -6.74 12.88
C ALA A 553 18.30 -5.26 12.50
N ASP A 554 19.05 -4.85 11.48
CA ASP A 554 19.03 -3.48 10.94
C ASP A 554 17.89 -3.28 9.93
N ALA A 555 17.56 -4.35 9.22
CA ALA A 555 16.48 -4.42 8.23
C ALA A 555 15.82 -5.80 8.29
N GLY A 556 14.52 -5.86 8.02
CA GLY A 556 13.70 -7.07 8.20
C GLY A 556 13.62 -7.51 9.67
N ASN A 557 12.95 -8.63 9.91
CA ASN A 557 12.83 -9.19 11.25
C ASN A 557 12.94 -10.73 11.24
N MET A 558 13.37 -11.29 12.37
CA MET A 558 13.53 -12.72 12.59
C MET A 558 13.25 -13.06 14.06
N LEU A 559 12.78 -14.28 14.27
CA LEU A 559 12.57 -14.85 15.59
C LEU A 559 13.62 -15.91 15.89
N VAL A 560 14.23 -15.86 17.08
CA VAL A 560 15.09 -16.93 17.59
C VAL A 560 14.38 -17.67 18.71
N THR A 561 14.28 -18.99 18.59
CA THR A 561 13.64 -19.88 19.58
C THR A 561 14.55 -21.04 19.95
N ASP A 562 14.16 -21.82 20.95
CA ASP A 562 14.80 -23.09 21.32
C ASP A 562 16.30 -22.97 21.60
N PHE A 563 16.75 -21.81 22.09
CA PHE A 563 18.15 -21.57 22.40
C PHE A 563 18.63 -22.45 23.54
N GLN A 564 19.73 -23.18 23.31
CA GLN A 564 20.36 -24.03 24.30
C GLN A 564 21.87 -24.13 24.10
N VAL A 565 22.57 -24.39 25.20
CA VAL A 565 24.01 -24.68 25.22
C VAL A 565 24.19 -26.10 25.75
N LEU A 566 24.87 -26.94 24.97
CA LEU A 566 25.03 -28.37 25.22
C LEU A 566 26.52 -28.72 25.36
N PRO A 567 26.84 -29.86 26.03
CA PRO A 567 28.17 -30.44 25.97
C PRO A 567 28.64 -30.66 24.54
N TYR A 568 29.94 -30.50 24.31
CA TYR A 568 30.51 -30.64 22.97
C TYR A 568 30.24 -32.03 22.38
N SER A 569 29.72 -32.03 21.16
CA SER A 569 29.58 -33.20 20.30
C SER A 569 29.69 -32.74 18.85
N ARG A 570 30.49 -33.43 18.05
CA ARG A 570 30.57 -33.16 16.61
C ARG A 570 29.46 -33.91 15.88
N GLN A 571 28.75 -33.22 15.01
CA GLN A 571 27.77 -33.81 14.10
C GLN A 571 28.46 -34.20 12.79
N GLU A 572 28.37 -35.47 12.43
CA GLU A 572 28.71 -35.96 11.08
C GLU A 572 27.57 -35.59 10.13
N VAL A 573 27.91 -35.09 8.94
CA VAL A 573 26.96 -34.55 7.95
C VAL A 573 27.15 -35.23 6.61
#